data_AF-A0A2K2G606-F1
#
_entry.id   AF-A0A2K2G606-F1
#
_cell.length_a   1.000
_cell.length_b   1.000
_cell.length_c   1.000
_cell.angle_alpha   90.00
_cell.angle_beta   90.00
_cell.angle_gamma   90.00
#
_symmetry.space_group_name_H-M   'P 1'
#
loop_
_entity.id
_entity.type
_entity.pdbx_description
1 polymer ?
#
loop_
_entity_poly.entity_id
_entity_poly.type
_entity_poly.pdbx_seq_one_letter_code
_entity_poly.pdbx_strand_id
1 'polypeptide(L)'
;MPAFALKLTDAGLAAVQGEAGSDPVVLSHLGLTATPFDYAPTLTALPDEFKRIEVASGIAAAPNITHLTAYDTSTDVWSATGFGLFMADGVLFAVYTSPTVIMSKSEMAFALFALDIAFDSDLAANIEYGNAVFAYPPATEQTRGVARLATAAEAQAGEEPLAVITPATGKEAAPYWLADRDPASPALDADRLSGQAASWYMPPGFVGQFAMAAAPAGWLKCNGAAVSRADYPALFAAIGTEFGEGDGATTFNLPDIRGEFVRGLDDGRGIDPDRSLGSAQDDMLREHEHLIAANAATGGILTGDTYVALEGTAGGDTQYILHSTLTVPTLGRTSATGGSETRPRNVALLFCIKF
;
A
#
# COMPACT_ATOMS: atom_id res chain seq x y z
N MET A 1 10.46 -17.65 50.28
CA MET A 1 11.02 -16.75 51.30
C MET A 1 9.88 -16.33 52.21
N PRO A 2 10.05 -16.27 53.54
CA PRO A 2 9.00 -15.73 54.41
C PRO A 2 8.71 -14.29 53.99
N ALA A 3 7.44 -13.92 53.86
CA ALA A 3 7.04 -12.57 53.51
C ALA A 3 7.52 -11.59 54.59
N PHE A 4 8.04 -10.43 54.17
CA PHE A 4 8.38 -9.37 55.10
C PHE A 4 7.08 -8.80 55.68
N ALA A 5 6.83 -9.04 56.97
CA ALA A 5 5.66 -8.51 57.65
C ALA A 5 5.94 -7.07 58.11
N LEU A 6 5.56 -6.09 57.29
CA LEU A 6 5.54 -4.68 57.70
C LEU A 6 4.51 -4.48 58.81
N LYS A 7 4.85 -3.63 59.77
CA LYS A 7 3.97 -3.28 60.89
C LYS A 7 3.65 -1.79 60.85
N LEU A 8 2.36 -1.45 60.83
CA LEU A 8 1.86 -0.07 60.81
C LEU A 8 2.10 0.62 62.16
N THR A 9 2.43 1.90 62.17
CA THR A 9 2.39 2.72 63.39
C THR A 9 0.95 3.14 63.68
N ASP A 10 0.65 3.61 64.89
CA ASP A 10 -0.64 4.19 65.25
C ASP A 10 -0.99 5.38 64.33
N ALA A 11 0.02 6.19 63.99
CA ALA A 11 -0.14 7.32 63.09
C ALA A 11 -0.40 6.88 61.64
N GLY A 12 0.32 5.86 61.15
CA GLY A 12 0.10 5.31 59.82
C GLY A 12 -1.26 4.63 59.66
N LEU A 13 -1.68 3.88 60.69
CA LEU A 13 -3.00 3.26 60.74
C LEU A 13 -4.11 4.32 60.76
N ALA A 14 -3.99 5.34 61.61
CA ALA A 14 -4.97 6.43 61.68
C ALA A 14 -5.05 7.21 60.36
N ALA A 15 -3.91 7.45 59.70
CA ALA A 15 -3.87 8.16 58.43
C ALA A 15 -4.61 7.38 57.32
N VAL A 16 -4.36 6.07 57.19
CA VAL A 16 -4.98 5.27 56.13
C VAL A 16 -6.47 4.96 56.40
N GLN A 17 -6.90 5.00 57.67
CA GLN A 17 -8.28 4.80 58.11
C GLN A 17 -9.13 6.09 58.15
N GLY A 18 -8.62 7.22 57.64
CA GLY A 18 -9.33 8.51 57.64
C GLY A 18 -10.75 8.45 57.04
N GLU A 19 -11.62 9.38 57.45
CA GLU A 19 -13.03 9.44 57.00
C GLU A 19 -13.14 9.56 55.48
N ALA A 20 -14.19 8.96 54.90
CA ALA A 20 -14.46 9.05 53.46
C ALA A 20 -14.50 10.51 53.00
N GLY A 21 -13.51 10.91 52.18
CA GLY A 21 -13.35 12.28 51.68
C GLY A 21 -12.16 13.07 52.25
N SER A 22 -11.30 12.48 53.09
CA SER A 22 -10.01 13.08 53.47
C SER A 22 -8.97 13.02 52.35
N ASP A 23 -7.94 13.88 52.44
CA ASP A 23 -6.80 13.84 51.52
C ASP A 23 -6.15 12.44 51.56
N PRO A 24 -5.75 11.87 50.41
CA PRO A 24 -5.14 10.56 50.34
C PRO A 24 -3.78 10.53 51.05
N VAL A 25 -3.42 9.39 51.62
CA VAL A 25 -2.14 9.19 52.30
C VAL A 25 -1.04 9.10 51.25
N VAL A 26 -0.19 10.12 51.16
CA VAL A 26 0.92 10.12 50.20
C VAL A 26 2.17 9.51 50.81
N LEU A 27 2.56 8.31 50.38
CA LEU A 27 3.87 7.71 50.71
C LEU A 27 4.94 8.29 49.80
N SER A 28 5.99 8.87 50.40
CA SER A 28 6.98 9.67 49.67
C SER A 28 8.42 9.22 49.90
N HIS A 29 8.73 8.58 51.03
CA HIS A 29 10.10 8.16 51.33
C HIS A 29 10.17 6.79 51.99
N LEU A 30 11.29 6.12 51.77
CA LEU A 30 11.73 4.89 52.45
C LEU A 30 13.02 5.20 53.21
N GLY A 31 12.97 5.13 54.55
CA GLY A 31 14.14 5.28 55.41
C GLY A 31 14.78 3.92 55.71
N LEU A 32 16.10 3.89 55.88
CA LEU A 32 16.87 2.70 56.19
C LEU A 32 17.51 2.81 57.57
N THR A 33 17.56 1.67 58.28
CA THR A 33 18.28 1.51 59.54
C THR A 33 19.17 0.27 59.53
N ALA A 34 20.30 0.38 60.20
CA ALA A 34 21.25 -0.71 60.40
C ALA A 34 21.14 -1.32 61.81
N THR A 35 20.32 -0.73 62.69
CA THR A 35 20.11 -1.18 64.06
C THR A 35 18.79 -1.95 64.15
N PRO A 36 18.81 -3.27 64.46
CA PRO A 36 17.58 -3.98 64.81
C PRO A 36 16.91 -3.34 66.02
N PHE A 37 15.60 -3.17 65.96
CA PHE A 37 14.80 -2.59 67.03
C PHE A 37 13.55 -3.40 67.31
N ASP A 38 13.00 -3.24 68.51
CA ASP A 38 11.69 -3.78 68.88
C ASP A 38 10.58 -2.87 68.34
N TYR A 39 9.66 -3.46 67.59
CA TYR A 39 8.50 -2.73 67.09
C TYR A 39 7.58 -2.28 68.25
N ALA A 40 7.20 -1.00 68.23
CA ALA A 40 6.10 -0.46 69.00
C ALA A 40 5.17 0.35 68.07
N PRO A 41 3.83 0.22 68.19
CA PRO A 41 2.90 0.99 67.35
C PRO A 41 3.03 2.50 67.56
N THR A 42 3.50 2.94 68.73
CA THR A 42 3.71 4.35 69.09
C THR A 42 4.97 4.99 68.50
N LEU A 43 5.71 4.28 67.64
CA LEU A 43 6.91 4.83 66.99
C LEU A 43 6.54 6.04 66.11
N THR A 44 7.23 7.16 66.34
CA THR A 44 7.08 8.40 65.55
C THR A 44 8.25 8.64 64.59
N ALA A 45 9.36 7.91 64.75
CA ALA A 45 10.55 7.99 63.91
C ALA A 45 11.19 6.60 63.78
N LEU A 46 11.91 6.37 62.68
CA LEU A 46 12.66 5.13 62.47
C LEU A 46 13.91 5.16 63.37
N PRO A 47 14.10 4.18 64.27
CA PRO A 47 15.28 4.14 65.14
C PRO A 47 16.59 4.07 64.34
N ASP A 48 17.55 4.93 64.69
CA ASP A 48 18.86 5.04 64.03
C ASP A 48 18.79 5.10 62.49
N GLU A 49 17.85 5.88 61.97
CA GLU A 49 17.76 6.14 60.53
C GLU A 49 19.06 6.75 60.01
N PHE A 50 19.71 6.07 59.07
CA PHE A 50 20.96 6.55 58.47
C PHE A 50 20.77 7.08 57.04
N LYS A 51 19.66 6.75 56.39
CA LYS A 51 19.40 7.16 55.00
C LYS A 51 17.91 7.23 54.72
N ARG A 52 17.51 8.22 53.91
CA ARG A 52 16.16 8.37 53.36
C ARG A 52 16.22 8.37 51.84
N ILE A 53 15.41 7.51 51.21
CA ILE A 53 15.32 7.31 49.77
C ILE A 53 13.93 7.76 49.32
N GLU A 54 13.85 8.53 48.24
CA GLU A 54 12.57 8.92 47.66
C GLU A 54 11.84 7.71 47.06
N VAL A 55 10.53 7.66 47.27
CA VAL A 55 9.65 6.70 46.62
C VAL A 55 9.50 7.10 45.16
N ALA A 56 9.85 6.17 44.28
CA ALA A 56 9.91 6.41 42.86
C ALA A 56 8.59 6.19 42.14
N SER A 57 7.79 5.22 42.60
CA SER A 57 6.46 4.91 42.06
C SER A 57 5.69 3.98 43.00
N GLY A 58 4.37 3.93 42.84
CA GLY A 58 3.53 2.92 43.46
C GLY A 58 2.14 2.86 42.85
N ILE A 59 1.41 1.78 43.16
CA ILE A 59 0.05 1.54 42.67
C ILE A 59 -0.72 0.67 43.67
N ALA A 60 -2.02 0.96 43.84
CA ALA A 60 -2.95 0.02 44.46
C ALA A 60 -3.15 -1.19 43.53
N ALA A 61 -2.39 -2.25 43.74
CA ALA A 61 -2.41 -3.47 42.92
C ALA A 61 -3.68 -4.31 43.11
N ALA A 62 -4.33 -4.19 44.27
CA ALA A 62 -5.64 -4.76 44.59
C ALA A 62 -6.31 -3.90 45.68
N PRO A 63 -7.61 -4.07 46.01
CA PRO A 63 -8.29 -3.30 47.06
C PRO A 63 -7.55 -3.27 48.41
N ASN A 64 -6.85 -4.36 48.73
CA ASN A 64 -6.09 -4.53 49.96
C ASN A 64 -4.58 -4.69 49.73
N ILE A 65 -4.06 -4.52 48.51
CA ILE A 65 -2.62 -4.65 48.22
C ILE A 65 -2.14 -3.41 47.52
N THR A 66 -1.06 -2.83 48.04
CA THR A 66 -0.41 -1.69 47.42
C THR A 66 1.06 -2.00 47.13
N HIS A 67 1.50 -1.73 45.92
CA HIS A 67 2.86 -1.92 45.45
C HIS A 67 3.62 -0.59 45.50
N LEU A 68 4.86 -0.61 46.00
CA LEU A 68 5.74 0.55 46.04
C LEU A 68 7.13 0.19 45.51
N THR A 69 7.71 1.11 44.76
CA THR A 69 9.10 1.06 44.31
C THR A 69 9.89 2.27 44.80
N ALA A 70 11.13 2.02 45.22
CA ALA A 70 12.11 3.07 45.54
C ALA A 70 13.48 2.62 45.02
N TYR A 71 14.26 3.54 44.44
CA TYR A 71 15.62 3.25 44.00
C TYR A 71 16.63 4.18 44.64
N ASP A 72 17.74 3.61 45.10
CA ASP A 72 18.91 4.37 45.54
C ASP A 72 20.01 4.27 44.48
N THR A 73 20.21 5.37 43.74
CA THR A 73 21.26 5.53 42.72
C THR A 73 22.49 6.28 43.21
N SER A 74 22.52 6.69 44.48
CA SER A 74 23.68 7.38 45.07
C SER A 74 24.91 6.46 45.18
N THR A 75 26.07 7.02 45.48
CA THR A 75 27.31 6.27 45.73
C THR A 75 27.42 5.73 47.17
N ASP A 76 26.40 5.92 48.01
CA ASP A 76 26.46 5.52 49.41
C ASP A 76 26.50 4.00 49.56
N VAL A 77 27.41 3.52 50.42
CA VAL A 77 27.57 2.11 50.78
C VAL A 77 26.84 1.85 52.09
N TRP A 78 25.97 0.84 52.12
CA TRP A 78 25.19 0.54 53.32
C TRP A 78 24.79 -0.92 53.42
N SER A 79 24.49 -1.35 54.65
CA SER A 79 23.85 -2.62 54.98
C SER A 79 22.68 -2.33 55.91
N ALA A 80 21.46 -2.64 55.46
CA ALA A 80 20.25 -2.37 56.21
C ALA A 80 19.75 -3.65 56.89
N THR A 81 19.30 -3.52 58.14
CA THR A 81 18.61 -4.57 58.91
C THR A 81 17.11 -4.28 59.01
N GLY A 82 16.69 -3.05 58.72
CA GLY A 82 15.30 -2.63 58.71
C GLY A 82 15.06 -1.41 57.85
N PHE A 83 13.80 -1.07 57.66
CA PHE A 83 13.38 0.12 56.93
C PHE A 83 12.04 0.65 57.47
N GLY A 84 11.77 1.93 57.19
CA GLY A 84 10.51 2.60 57.50
C GLY A 84 9.94 3.29 56.26
N LEU A 85 8.63 3.30 56.13
CA LEU A 85 7.92 4.07 55.10
C LEU A 85 7.43 5.37 55.72
N PHE A 86 7.56 6.46 54.99
CA PHE A 86 7.21 7.80 55.45
C PHE A 86 6.19 8.47 54.52
N MET A 87 5.27 9.18 55.14
CA MET A 87 4.31 10.05 54.46
C MET A 87 4.98 11.35 53.99
N ALA A 88 4.34 12.09 53.10
CA ALA A 88 4.85 13.37 52.55
C ALA A 88 5.11 14.45 53.61
N ASP A 89 4.37 14.42 54.72
CA ASP A 89 4.56 15.30 55.88
C ASP A 89 5.69 14.84 56.83
N GLY A 90 6.36 13.73 56.51
CA GLY A 90 7.45 13.15 57.29
C GLY A 90 7.01 12.23 58.41
N VAL A 91 5.71 11.95 58.57
CA VAL A 91 5.21 11.00 59.57
C VAL A 91 5.55 9.56 59.18
N LEU A 92 6.01 8.77 60.15
CA LEU A 92 6.33 7.35 59.96
C LEU A 92 5.06 6.51 59.84
N PHE A 93 4.88 5.87 58.68
CA PHE A 93 3.70 5.09 58.33
C PHE A 93 3.78 3.63 58.79
N ALA A 94 4.85 2.95 58.42
CA ALA A 94 5.06 1.54 58.73
C ALA A 94 6.55 1.24 58.84
N VAL A 95 6.89 0.16 59.54
CA VAL A 95 8.27 -0.27 59.73
C VAL A 95 8.44 -1.76 59.54
N TYR A 96 9.65 -2.14 59.17
CA TYR A 96 10.14 -3.51 59.17
C TYR A 96 11.50 -3.56 59.86
N THR A 97 11.72 -4.59 60.67
CA THR A 97 12.95 -4.81 61.46
C THR A 97 13.32 -6.28 61.40
N SER A 98 14.61 -6.57 61.24
CA SER A 98 15.18 -7.93 61.24
C SER A 98 16.45 -7.95 62.10
N PRO A 99 16.71 -9.04 62.83
CA PRO A 99 17.99 -9.22 63.54
C PRO A 99 19.18 -9.47 62.60
N THR A 100 18.93 -9.61 61.29
CA THR A 100 19.95 -9.87 60.27
C THR A 100 19.83 -8.86 59.13
N VAL A 101 20.94 -8.65 58.41
CA VAL A 101 20.97 -7.77 57.23
C VAL A 101 20.02 -8.29 56.16
N ILE A 102 19.10 -7.43 55.73
CA ILE A 102 18.11 -7.74 54.68
C ILE A 102 18.58 -7.33 53.29
N MET A 103 19.42 -6.30 53.21
CA MET A 103 19.97 -5.81 51.94
C MET A 103 21.26 -5.08 52.20
N SER A 104 22.20 -5.16 51.26
CA SER A 104 23.41 -4.34 51.26
C SER A 104 23.63 -3.78 49.86
N LYS A 105 24.25 -2.61 49.80
CA LYS A 105 24.58 -1.90 48.58
C LYS A 105 26.06 -1.50 48.60
N SER A 106 26.73 -1.72 47.49
CA SER A 106 28.09 -1.23 47.22
C SER A 106 28.05 0.04 46.35
N GLU A 107 29.16 0.77 46.30
CA GLU A 107 29.26 2.10 45.66
C GLU A 107 28.86 2.12 44.18
N MET A 108 29.14 1.04 43.44
CA MET A 108 28.85 0.94 42.00
C MET A 108 27.53 0.22 41.70
N ALA A 109 26.75 -0.14 42.71
CA ALA A 109 25.45 -0.78 42.54
C ALA A 109 24.33 0.25 42.69
N PHE A 110 23.20 0.05 42.00
CA PHE A 110 21.94 0.67 42.40
C PHE A 110 21.16 -0.34 43.24
N ALA A 111 20.40 0.13 44.23
CA ALA A 111 19.48 -0.71 45.01
C ALA A 111 18.05 -0.41 44.60
N LEU A 112 17.26 -1.45 44.33
CA LEU A 112 15.83 -1.36 44.05
C LEU A 112 15.06 -2.04 45.19
N PHE A 113 14.15 -1.30 45.79
CA PHE A 113 13.15 -1.81 46.71
C PHE A 113 11.84 -1.91 45.93
N ALA A 114 11.28 -3.11 45.84
CA ALA A 114 9.95 -3.37 45.30
C ALA A 114 9.16 -4.11 46.38
N LEU A 115 8.16 -3.44 46.96
CA LEU A 115 7.45 -3.90 48.14
C LEU A 115 5.96 -4.01 47.84
N ASP A 116 5.40 -5.20 48.03
CA ASP A 116 3.95 -5.40 48.10
C ASP A 116 3.51 -5.35 49.56
N ILE A 117 2.60 -4.45 49.87
CA ILE A 117 2.03 -4.28 51.21
C ILE A 117 0.58 -4.75 51.15
N ALA A 118 0.28 -5.85 51.84
CA ALA A 118 -1.07 -6.34 52.00
C ALA A 118 -1.67 -5.82 53.31
N PHE A 119 -2.86 -5.25 53.24
CA PHE A 119 -3.68 -4.84 54.36
C PHE A 119 -4.74 -5.90 54.65
N ASP A 120 -5.16 -5.99 55.92
CA ASP A 120 -6.27 -6.86 56.34
C ASP A 120 -7.64 -6.32 55.89
N SER A 121 -7.70 -5.07 55.41
CA SER A 121 -8.89 -4.39 54.91
C SER A 121 -8.62 -3.68 53.58
N ASP A 122 -9.68 -3.31 52.85
CA ASP A 122 -9.61 -2.66 51.53
C ASP A 122 -9.18 -1.18 51.63
N LEU A 123 -7.94 -0.95 52.07
CA LEU A 123 -7.37 0.36 52.35
C LEU A 123 -6.35 0.83 51.32
N ALA A 124 -5.99 -0.01 50.34
CA ALA A 124 -4.94 0.34 49.36
C ALA A 124 -5.34 1.53 48.48
N ALA A 125 -6.64 1.73 48.24
CA ALA A 125 -7.16 2.85 47.47
C ALA A 125 -6.97 4.22 48.15
N ASN A 126 -6.69 4.24 49.47
CA ASN A 126 -6.46 5.48 50.22
C ASN A 126 -4.99 5.94 50.18
N ILE A 127 -4.13 5.23 49.46
CA ILE A 127 -2.69 5.51 49.39
C ILE A 127 -2.33 6.05 48.00
N GLU A 128 -1.73 7.23 48.00
CA GLU A 128 -1.08 7.84 46.84
C GLU A 128 0.45 7.82 46.99
N TYR A 129 1.15 8.06 45.88
CA TYR A 129 2.61 7.98 45.82
C TYR A 129 3.18 9.28 45.26
N GLY A 130 4.20 9.83 45.93
CA GLY A 130 4.72 11.17 45.65
C GLY A 130 5.29 11.38 44.24
N ASN A 131 5.66 10.31 43.52
CA ASN A 131 6.15 10.36 42.15
C ASN A 131 5.51 9.21 41.35
N ALA A 132 4.50 9.47 40.52
CA ALA A 132 3.76 8.43 39.77
C ALA A 132 4.39 8.07 38.41
N VAL A 133 5.71 8.18 38.28
CA VAL A 133 6.40 8.09 37.00
C VAL A 133 6.91 6.66 36.81
N PHE A 134 6.12 5.86 36.07
CA PHE A 134 6.37 4.52 35.48
C PHE A 134 5.55 3.35 36.07
N ALA A 135 4.23 3.39 35.91
CA ALA A 135 3.42 2.16 35.97
C ALA A 135 3.29 1.47 34.59
N TYR A 136 3.61 2.15 33.48
CA TYR A 136 3.43 1.67 32.10
C TYR A 136 2.26 0.68 31.91
N PRO A 137 1.04 1.00 32.39
CA PRO A 137 -0.10 0.14 32.18
C PRO A 137 -0.34 -0.02 30.67
N PRO A 138 -1.02 -1.07 30.20
CA PRO A 138 -1.44 -1.15 28.82
C PRO A 138 -2.16 0.14 28.41
N ALA A 139 -1.75 0.74 27.30
CA ALA A 139 -2.40 1.95 26.82
C ALA A 139 -3.87 1.68 26.50
N THR A 140 -4.76 2.57 26.93
CA THR A 140 -6.18 2.56 26.57
C THR A 140 -6.53 3.91 25.95
N GLU A 141 -7.75 4.05 25.44
CA GLU A 141 -8.24 5.33 24.92
C GLU A 141 -8.25 6.45 25.96
N GLN A 142 -8.40 6.11 27.26
CA GLN A 142 -8.45 7.08 28.36
C GLN A 142 -7.19 7.09 29.23
N THR A 143 -6.31 6.09 29.12
CA THR A 143 -5.14 5.92 30.01
C THR A 143 -3.85 5.87 29.21
N ARG A 144 -2.92 6.78 29.53
CA ARG A 144 -1.57 6.76 28.96
C ARG A 144 -0.82 5.52 29.44
N GLY A 145 -0.19 4.81 28.51
CA GLY A 145 0.40 3.50 28.78
C GLY A 145 1.36 3.02 27.69
N VAL A 146 1.76 1.75 27.75
CA VAL A 146 2.57 1.09 26.71
C VAL A 146 1.64 0.29 25.80
N ALA A 147 1.83 0.44 24.48
CA ALA A 147 1.12 -0.34 23.48
C ALA A 147 2.08 -1.18 22.65
N ARG A 148 1.65 -2.37 22.28
CA ARG A 148 2.39 -3.26 21.38
C ARG A 148 2.24 -2.76 19.93
N LEU A 149 3.29 -2.89 19.12
CA LEU A 149 3.20 -2.65 17.69
C LEU A 149 2.52 -3.84 17.00
N ALA A 150 1.59 -3.56 16.10
CA ALA A 150 0.94 -4.58 15.27
C ALA A 150 1.98 -5.20 14.32
N THR A 151 1.90 -6.52 14.13
CA THR A 151 2.55 -7.20 13.01
C THR A 151 1.82 -6.86 11.70
N ALA A 152 2.45 -7.14 10.55
CA ALA A 152 1.81 -6.94 9.25
C ALA A 152 0.51 -7.74 9.09
N ALA A 153 0.50 -9.00 9.56
CA ALA A 153 -0.69 -9.86 9.48
C ALA A 153 -1.84 -9.34 10.35
N GLU A 154 -1.56 -8.92 11.57
CA GLU A 154 -2.57 -8.33 12.47
C GLU A 154 -3.10 -7.00 11.93
N ALA A 155 -2.21 -6.17 11.37
CA ALA A 155 -2.60 -4.93 10.72
C ALA A 155 -3.54 -5.21 9.54
N GLN A 156 -3.21 -6.17 8.67
CA GLN A 156 -4.06 -6.55 7.54
C GLN A 156 -5.43 -7.07 7.97
N ALA A 157 -5.48 -7.96 8.97
CA ALA A 157 -6.73 -8.55 9.45
C ALA A 157 -7.63 -7.55 10.18
N GLY A 158 -7.05 -6.55 10.85
CA GLY A 158 -7.82 -5.53 11.58
C GLY A 158 -8.54 -6.06 12.82
N GLU A 159 -8.18 -7.25 13.32
CA GLU A 159 -8.85 -7.93 14.42
C GLU A 159 -8.32 -7.54 15.81
N GLU A 160 -7.12 -6.96 15.89
CA GLU A 160 -6.47 -6.62 17.16
C GLU A 160 -6.74 -5.16 17.56
N PRO A 161 -7.57 -4.91 18.60
CA PRO A 161 -8.05 -3.56 18.93
C PRO A 161 -7.05 -2.68 19.67
N LEU A 162 -5.99 -3.25 20.26
CA LEU A 162 -5.06 -2.52 21.15
C LEU A 162 -3.64 -2.35 20.57
N ALA A 163 -3.37 -2.87 19.38
CA ALA A 163 -2.06 -2.77 18.76
C ALA A 163 -1.90 -1.48 17.92
N VAL A 164 -0.73 -0.85 17.99
CA VAL A 164 -0.40 0.37 17.26
C VAL A 164 0.12 0.03 15.86
N ILE A 165 -0.45 0.67 14.85
CA ILE A 165 0.03 0.61 13.45
C ILE A 165 1.25 1.52 13.29
N THR A 166 2.32 0.99 12.69
CA THR A 166 3.49 1.78 12.28
C THR A 166 3.33 2.27 10.84
N PRO A 167 4.11 3.25 10.38
CA PRO A 167 4.09 3.64 8.96
C PRO A 167 4.36 2.48 7.99
N ALA A 168 5.23 1.54 8.36
CA ALA A 168 5.54 0.37 7.52
C ALA A 168 4.37 -0.62 7.48
N THR A 169 3.84 -1.01 8.64
CA THR A 169 2.71 -1.96 8.71
C THR A 169 1.42 -1.35 8.17
N GLY A 170 1.23 -0.03 8.33
CA GLY A 170 0.12 0.70 7.70
C GLY A 170 0.23 0.77 6.18
N LYS A 171 1.45 0.94 5.64
CA LYS A 171 1.68 0.87 4.18
C LYS A 171 1.32 -0.51 3.62
N GLU A 172 1.61 -1.58 4.35
CA GLU A 172 1.28 -2.95 3.94
C GLU A 172 -0.21 -3.31 4.11
N ALA A 173 -0.88 -2.77 5.14
CA ALA A 173 -2.28 -3.07 5.42
C ALA A 173 -3.28 -2.21 4.63
N ALA A 174 -2.92 -0.98 4.27
CA ALA A 174 -3.81 -0.05 3.57
C ALA A 174 -4.48 -0.61 2.30
N PRO A 175 -3.81 -1.39 1.42
CA PRO A 175 -4.46 -1.99 0.26
C PRO A 175 -5.60 -2.95 0.62
N TYR A 176 -5.47 -3.71 1.71
CA TYR A 176 -6.45 -4.68 2.16
C TYR A 176 -7.68 -3.98 2.76
N TRP A 177 -7.47 -2.98 3.62
CA TRP A 177 -8.57 -2.20 4.21
C TRP A 177 -9.39 -1.42 3.18
N LEU A 178 -8.76 -1.02 2.08
CA LEU A 178 -9.43 -0.33 0.98
C LEU A 178 -10.21 -1.31 0.09
N ALA A 179 -9.74 -2.55 -0.07
CA ALA A 179 -10.45 -3.59 -0.81
C ALA A 179 -11.75 -4.06 -0.10
N ASP A 180 -11.78 -4.05 1.23
CA ASP A 180 -12.90 -4.58 2.02
C ASP A 180 -14.07 -3.59 2.20
N ARG A 181 -13.91 -2.33 1.77
CA ARG A 181 -14.86 -1.25 2.05
C ARG A 181 -16.04 -1.13 1.10
N ASP A 182 -16.01 -1.74 -0.10
CA ASP A 182 -17.18 -1.77 -0.98
C ASP A 182 -17.04 -2.78 -2.14
N PRO A 183 -17.76 -3.91 -2.14
CA PRO A 183 -17.84 -4.79 -3.30
C PRO A 183 -18.68 -4.21 -4.46
N ALA A 184 -19.35 -3.06 -4.28
CA ALA A 184 -20.33 -2.49 -5.21
C ALA A 184 -20.14 -1.00 -5.59
N SER A 185 -19.16 -0.25 -5.07
CA SER A 185 -18.81 1.11 -5.57
C SER A 185 -17.32 1.47 -5.41
N PRO A 186 -16.54 1.59 -6.50
CA PRO A 186 -15.11 1.85 -6.45
C PRO A 186 -14.83 3.36 -6.43
N ALA A 187 -15.08 4.02 -5.30
CA ALA A 187 -14.67 5.42 -5.14
C ALA A 187 -13.20 5.55 -4.70
N LEU A 188 -12.66 4.55 -4.00
CA LEU A 188 -11.28 4.45 -3.54
C LEU A 188 -10.84 2.98 -3.48
N ASP A 189 -10.83 2.31 -4.62
CA ASP A 189 -10.16 1.01 -4.75
C ASP A 189 -8.64 1.23 -4.86
N ALA A 190 -7.86 0.22 -4.45
CA ALA A 190 -6.39 0.26 -4.48
C ALA A 190 -5.80 0.62 -5.87
N ASP A 191 -6.61 0.52 -6.92
CA ASP A 191 -6.31 0.86 -8.31
C ASP A 191 -6.19 2.38 -8.58
N ARG A 192 -6.88 3.22 -7.78
CA ARG A 192 -6.75 4.70 -7.86
C ARG A 192 -5.47 5.23 -7.24
N LEU A 193 -4.86 4.51 -6.30
CA LEU A 193 -3.62 4.92 -5.62
C LEU A 193 -2.34 4.36 -6.28
N SER A 194 -2.44 3.26 -7.03
CA SER A 194 -1.30 2.60 -7.69
C SER A 194 -0.90 3.24 -9.04
N GLY A 195 -1.66 4.23 -9.52
CA GLY A 195 -1.46 4.82 -10.84
C GLY A 195 -1.89 3.92 -12.00
N GLN A 196 -2.62 2.83 -11.73
CA GLN A 196 -3.12 1.87 -12.74
C GLN A 196 -4.55 2.18 -13.22
N ALA A 197 -4.97 3.45 -13.18
CA ALA A 197 -6.25 3.93 -13.72
C ALA A 197 -6.51 3.59 -15.21
N ALA A 198 -5.60 2.91 -15.91
CA ALA A 198 -5.85 2.36 -17.22
C ALA A 198 -6.87 1.20 -17.20
N SER A 199 -6.99 0.40 -16.13
CA SER A 199 -7.83 -0.82 -16.17
C SER A 199 -9.34 -0.51 -16.38
N TRP A 200 -9.85 0.56 -15.77
CA TRP A 200 -11.27 0.96 -15.85
C TRP A 200 -11.65 1.67 -17.14
N TYR A 201 -10.69 2.36 -17.79
CA TYR A 201 -10.92 3.04 -19.08
C TYR A 201 -10.48 2.18 -20.27
N MET A 202 -9.60 1.20 -20.05
CA MET A 202 -8.97 0.36 -21.06
C MET A 202 -8.90 -1.07 -20.51
N PRO A 203 -9.95 -1.89 -20.71
CA PRO A 203 -9.96 -3.27 -20.25
C PRO A 203 -8.89 -4.12 -20.96
N PRO A 204 -8.51 -5.30 -20.40
CA PRO A 204 -7.68 -6.26 -21.12
C PRO A 204 -8.23 -6.51 -22.53
N GLY A 205 -7.35 -6.51 -23.53
CA GLY A 205 -7.73 -6.60 -24.94
C GLY A 205 -7.88 -5.24 -25.64
N PHE A 206 -7.94 -4.12 -24.89
CA PHE A 206 -7.93 -2.78 -25.49
C PHE A 206 -6.60 -2.51 -26.21
N VAL A 207 -6.68 -2.03 -27.45
CA VAL A 207 -5.52 -1.67 -28.28
C VAL A 207 -5.38 -0.14 -28.35
N GLY A 208 -4.21 0.36 -27.96
CA GLY A 208 -3.88 1.79 -27.93
C GLY A 208 -2.63 2.14 -28.75
N GLN A 209 -2.54 3.40 -29.17
CA GLN A 209 -1.39 3.95 -29.90
C GLN A 209 -0.51 4.79 -28.98
N PHE A 210 0.81 4.62 -29.08
CA PHE A 210 1.80 5.28 -28.24
C PHE A 210 2.89 5.95 -29.08
N ALA A 211 3.25 7.18 -28.73
CA ALA A 211 4.31 7.96 -29.39
C ALA A 211 5.73 7.58 -28.92
N MET A 212 5.89 6.40 -28.31
CA MET A 212 7.15 5.91 -27.74
C MET A 212 7.48 4.51 -28.26
N ALA A 213 8.77 4.14 -28.27
CA ALA A 213 9.23 2.88 -28.88
C ALA A 213 9.09 1.62 -27.99
N ALA A 214 8.98 1.82 -26.68
CA ALA A 214 8.79 0.75 -25.70
C ALA A 214 7.33 0.66 -25.28
N ALA A 215 6.83 -0.55 -24.99
CA ALA A 215 5.51 -0.69 -24.39
C ALA A 215 5.56 -0.16 -22.95
N PRO A 216 4.59 0.68 -22.54
CA PRO A 216 4.51 1.12 -21.14
C PRO A 216 4.14 -0.05 -20.22
N ALA A 217 4.37 0.13 -18.91
CA ALA A 217 4.02 -0.88 -17.92
C ALA A 217 2.51 -1.22 -17.98
N GLY A 218 2.18 -2.52 -17.95
CA GLY A 218 0.81 -3.01 -18.08
C GLY A 218 0.31 -3.16 -19.52
N TRP A 219 1.19 -3.03 -20.52
CA TRP A 219 0.89 -3.19 -21.94
C TRP A 219 1.90 -4.10 -22.64
N LEU A 220 1.46 -4.80 -23.68
CA LEU A 220 2.29 -5.61 -24.56
C LEU A 220 2.26 -5.04 -25.99
N LYS A 221 3.35 -5.20 -26.76
CA LYS A 221 3.37 -4.75 -28.16
C LYS A 221 2.44 -5.64 -29.00
N CYS A 222 1.69 -5.05 -29.92
CA CYS A 222 0.94 -5.81 -30.92
C CYS A 222 1.88 -6.24 -32.06
N ASN A 223 2.71 -7.25 -31.80
CA ASN A 223 3.78 -7.72 -32.67
C ASN A 223 3.69 -9.22 -33.03
N GLY A 224 2.55 -9.87 -32.81
CA GLY A 224 2.37 -11.30 -33.11
C GLY A 224 3.02 -12.27 -32.13
N ALA A 225 3.60 -11.80 -31.02
CA ALA A 225 4.29 -12.67 -30.08
C ALA A 225 3.33 -13.67 -29.41
N ALA A 226 3.81 -14.91 -29.21
CA ALA A 226 3.16 -15.88 -28.34
C ALA A 226 3.47 -15.52 -26.87
N VAL A 227 2.44 -15.43 -26.04
CA VAL A 227 2.55 -15.07 -24.62
C VAL A 227 1.83 -16.08 -23.72
N SER A 228 2.25 -16.18 -22.47
CA SER A 228 1.76 -17.16 -21.50
C SER A 228 0.33 -16.87 -21.04
N ARG A 229 -0.54 -17.89 -21.08
CA ARG A 229 -1.91 -17.83 -20.52
C ARG A 229 -1.89 -17.66 -19.01
N ALA A 230 -0.87 -18.20 -18.33
CA ALA A 230 -0.73 -18.11 -16.88
C ALA A 230 -0.26 -16.72 -16.44
N ASP A 231 0.61 -16.07 -17.22
CA ASP A 231 1.12 -14.74 -16.90
C ASP A 231 0.13 -13.62 -17.29
N TYR A 232 -0.72 -13.88 -18.30
CA TYR A 232 -1.70 -12.91 -18.82
C TYR A 232 -3.13 -13.49 -18.90
N PRO A 233 -3.71 -13.98 -17.79
CA PRO A 233 -4.98 -14.69 -17.80
C PRO A 233 -6.17 -13.79 -18.17
N ALA A 234 -6.15 -12.52 -17.77
CA ALA A 234 -7.21 -11.57 -18.09
C ALA A 234 -7.23 -11.20 -19.59
N LEU A 235 -6.04 -11.02 -20.19
CA LEU A 235 -5.93 -10.81 -21.62
C LEU A 235 -6.37 -12.06 -22.40
N PHE A 236 -5.95 -13.25 -21.98
CA PHE A 236 -6.39 -14.49 -22.62
C PHE A 236 -7.91 -14.66 -22.56
N ALA A 237 -8.54 -14.33 -21.43
CA ALA A 237 -10.00 -14.33 -21.33
C ALA A 237 -10.68 -13.34 -22.28
N ALA A 238 -10.02 -12.22 -22.60
CA ALA A 238 -10.57 -11.18 -23.47
C ALA A 238 -10.44 -11.49 -24.97
N ILE A 239 -9.28 -12.01 -25.43
CA ILE A 239 -9.00 -12.19 -26.86
C ILE A 239 -8.88 -13.66 -27.31
N GLY A 240 -8.79 -14.60 -26.37
CA GLY A 240 -8.64 -16.02 -26.67
C GLY A 240 -7.45 -16.30 -27.59
N THR A 241 -7.72 -17.07 -28.64
CA THR A 241 -6.74 -17.49 -29.66
C THR A 241 -7.00 -16.88 -31.03
N GLU A 242 -7.80 -15.80 -31.10
CA GLU A 242 -8.20 -15.13 -32.35
C GLU A 242 -7.00 -14.78 -33.25
N PHE A 243 -5.89 -14.36 -32.63
CA PHE A 243 -4.66 -13.96 -33.33
C PHE A 243 -3.62 -15.10 -33.42
N GLY A 244 -4.01 -16.31 -33.04
CA GLY A 244 -3.20 -17.52 -33.10
C GLY A 244 -3.21 -18.32 -31.80
N GLU A 245 -3.16 -19.64 -31.95
CA GLU A 245 -3.20 -20.63 -30.85
C GLU A 245 -1.93 -20.66 -29.97
N GLY A 246 -0.87 -19.96 -30.37
CA GLY A 246 0.45 -20.12 -29.76
C GLY A 246 0.97 -21.54 -29.93
N ASP A 247 1.28 -22.19 -28.81
CA ASP A 247 1.66 -23.61 -28.70
C ASP A 247 0.46 -24.57 -28.61
N GLY A 248 -0.78 -24.05 -28.61
CA GLY A 248 -2.01 -24.82 -28.48
C GLY A 248 -2.33 -25.30 -27.06
N ALA A 249 -1.53 -24.91 -26.05
CA ALA A 249 -1.72 -25.38 -24.67
C ALA A 249 -1.52 -24.29 -23.63
N THR A 250 -0.32 -23.69 -23.59
CA THR A 250 0.10 -22.79 -22.50
C THR A 250 0.22 -21.33 -22.94
N THR A 251 0.17 -21.07 -24.24
CA THR A 251 0.32 -19.73 -24.82
C THR A 251 -0.82 -19.37 -25.77
N PHE A 252 -0.87 -18.09 -26.16
CA PHE A 252 -1.74 -17.53 -27.18
C PHE A 252 -1.02 -16.38 -27.86
N ASN A 253 -1.40 -16.03 -29.09
CA ASN A 253 -0.72 -14.98 -29.84
C ASN A 253 -1.39 -13.61 -29.63
N LEU A 254 -0.56 -12.58 -29.59
CA LEU A 254 -1.00 -11.19 -29.69
C LEU A 254 -1.32 -10.82 -31.14
N PRO A 255 -2.12 -9.76 -31.40
CA PRO A 255 -2.25 -9.21 -32.74
C PRO A 255 -0.89 -8.81 -33.32
N ASP A 256 -0.69 -8.99 -34.62
CA ASP A 256 0.43 -8.39 -35.37
C ASP A 256 -0.12 -7.32 -36.30
N ILE A 257 -0.02 -6.05 -35.90
CA ILE A 257 -0.54 -4.90 -36.66
C ILE A 257 0.57 -3.93 -37.03
N ARG A 258 1.81 -4.42 -37.09
CA ARG A 258 2.97 -3.62 -37.48
C ARG A 258 2.91 -3.31 -38.97
N GLY A 259 2.76 -2.03 -39.30
CA GLY A 259 2.70 -1.58 -40.70
C GLY A 259 1.29 -1.66 -41.32
N GLU A 260 0.29 -2.08 -40.54
CA GLU A 260 -1.08 -2.26 -41.02
C GLU A 260 -1.92 -0.99 -40.84
N PHE A 261 -2.89 -0.80 -41.75
CA PHE A 261 -3.99 0.12 -41.53
C PHE A 261 -5.15 -0.61 -40.87
N VAL A 262 -5.44 -0.25 -39.62
CA VAL A 262 -6.58 -0.82 -38.89
C VAL A 262 -7.88 -0.18 -39.36
N ARG A 263 -8.88 -1.01 -39.60
CA ARG A 263 -10.25 -0.61 -39.93
C ARG A 263 -11.25 -1.20 -38.96
N GLY A 264 -12.41 -0.58 -38.84
CA GLY A 264 -13.51 -1.12 -38.04
C GLY A 264 -14.04 -2.42 -38.66
N LEU A 265 -14.36 -3.39 -37.80
CA LEU A 265 -15.11 -4.59 -38.17
C LEU A 265 -16.51 -4.20 -38.62
N ASP A 266 -17.04 -4.84 -39.66
CA ASP A 266 -18.37 -4.53 -40.19
C ASP A 266 -19.49 -4.81 -39.17
N ASP A 267 -19.35 -5.88 -38.39
CA ASP A 267 -20.22 -6.27 -37.28
C ASP A 267 -21.73 -6.19 -37.61
N GLY A 268 -22.09 -6.64 -38.82
CA GLY A 268 -23.48 -6.74 -39.28
C GLY A 268 -24.02 -5.51 -39.99
N ARG A 269 -23.19 -4.51 -40.30
CA ARG A 269 -23.59 -3.33 -41.08
C ARG A 269 -23.80 -3.64 -42.58
N GLY A 270 -23.15 -4.67 -43.11
CA GLY A 270 -23.28 -5.14 -44.48
C GLY A 270 -22.48 -4.37 -45.53
N ILE A 271 -21.51 -3.55 -45.13
CA ILE A 271 -20.60 -2.84 -46.03
C ILE A 271 -19.37 -3.70 -46.37
N ASP A 272 -18.91 -4.49 -45.40
CA ASP A 272 -17.79 -5.43 -45.57
C ASP A 272 -18.11 -6.78 -44.90
N PRO A 273 -19.14 -7.50 -45.39
CA PRO A 273 -19.72 -8.64 -44.68
C PRO A 273 -18.81 -9.88 -44.63
N ASP A 274 -17.82 -9.98 -45.52
CA ASP A 274 -16.93 -11.13 -45.62
C ASP A 274 -15.72 -11.04 -44.67
N ARG A 275 -15.65 -10.00 -43.82
CA ARG A 275 -14.54 -9.80 -42.88
C ARG A 275 -14.83 -10.41 -41.52
N SER A 276 -13.92 -11.25 -41.05
CA SER A 276 -13.86 -11.67 -39.65
C SER A 276 -12.96 -10.73 -38.84
N LEU A 277 -13.15 -10.72 -37.52
CA LEU A 277 -12.19 -10.11 -36.61
C LEU A 277 -10.78 -10.70 -36.87
N GLY A 278 -9.74 -9.87 -36.70
CA GLY A 278 -8.35 -10.29 -36.88
C GLY A 278 -7.92 -10.66 -38.31
N SER A 279 -8.82 -10.69 -39.30
CA SER A 279 -8.47 -11.05 -40.68
C SER A 279 -7.62 -9.98 -41.38
N ALA A 280 -6.57 -10.43 -42.08
CA ALA A 280 -5.75 -9.57 -42.93
C ALA A 280 -6.41 -9.34 -44.30
N GLN A 281 -6.05 -8.24 -44.95
CA GLN A 281 -6.46 -7.90 -46.30
C GLN A 281 -5.28 -7.31 -47.07
N ASP A 282 -5.00 -7.85 -48.25
CA ASP A 282 -4.01 -7.27 -49.15
C ASP A 282 -4.48 -5.93 -49.70
N ASP A 283 -3.53 -5.13 -50.19
CA ASP A 283 -3.86 -3.87 -50.84
C ASP A 283 -4.67 -4.11 -52.12
N MET A 284 -5.63 -3.21 -52.37
CA MET A 284 -6.45 -3.28 -53.57
C MET A 284 -6.81 -1.87 -54.03
N LEU A 285 -6.66 -1.63 -55.34
CA LEU A 285 -7.22 -0.48 -56.02
C LEU A 285 -8.62 -0.83 -56.52
N ARG A 286 -9.56 0.10 -56.43
CA ARG A 286 -10.85 -0.07 -57.10
C ARG A 286 -10.61 -0.21 -58.60
N GLU A 287 -11.31 -1.16 -59.22
CA GLU A 287 -11.30 -1.32 -60.66
C GLU A 287 -11.61 0.02 -61.33
N HIS A 288 -10.77 0.38 -62.31
CA HIS A 288 -10.94 1.56 -63.12
C HIS A 288 -10.23 1.34 -64.46
N GLU A 289 -10.72 2.02 -65.50
CA GLU A 289 -10.15 1.98 -66.84
C GLU A 289 -9.63 3.35 -67.26
N HIS A 290 -8.65 3.34 -68.17
CA HIS A 290 -8.14 4.54 -68.83
C HIS A 290 -8.29 4.35 -70.34
N LEU A 291 -9.01 5.26 -71.00
CA LEU A 291 -9.03 5.30 -72.46
C LEU A 291 -7.74 5.98 -72.94
N ILE A 292 -6.81 5.20 -73.51
CA ILE A 292 -5.59 5.73 -74.11
C ILE A 292 -5.80 5.91 -75.61
N ALA A 293 -5.75 7.15 -76.10
CA ALA A 293 -5.73 7.46 -77.53
C ALA A 293 -4.30 7.85 -77.96
N ALA A 294 -3.60 6.92 -78.62
CA ALA A 294 -2.31 7.22 -79.24
C ALA A 294 -2.52 7.72 -80.67
N ASN A 295 -2.36 9.03 -80.88
CA ASN A 295 -2.37 9.64 -82.21
C ASN A 295 -1.10 9.22 -82.96
N ALA A 296 -1.22 8.34 -83.95
CA ALA A 296 -0.18 8.20 -84.96
C ALA A 296 -0.24 9.43 -85.88
N ALA A 297 0.57 10.43 -85.55
CA ALA A 297 1.12 11.45 -86.47
C ALA A 297 0.20 12.46 -87.20
N THR A 298 -1.13 12.47 -87.08
CA THR A 298 -1.94 13.50 -87.77
C THR A 298 -3.07 14.02 -86.90
N GLY A 299 -3.15 15.36 -86.75
CA GLY A 299 -4.03 16.06 -85.81
C GLY A 299 -5.53 15.80 -85.98
N GLY A 300 -6.01 14.66 -85.49
CA GLY A 300 -7.43 14.36 -85.29
C GLY A 300 -7.93 14.77 -83.90
N ILE A 301 -9.16 15.28 -83.84
CA ILE A 301 -9.92 15.49 -82.60
C ILE A 301 -10.74 14.22 -82.33
N LEU A 302 -10.67 13.73 -81.10
CA LEU A 302 -11.49 12.61 -80.62
C LEU A 302 -12.69 13.13 -79.83
N THR A 303 -13.89 12.69 -80.19
CA THR A 303 -15.14 12.92 -79.45
C THR A 303 -15.81 11.58 -79.18
N GLY A 304 -15.65 11.03 -77.98
CA GLY A 304 -16.20 9.73 -77.59
C GLY A 304 -15.50 8.54 -78.27
N ASP A 305 -16.27 7.50 -78.60
CA ASP A 305 -15.79 6.20 -79.13
C ASP A 305 -15.42 6.23 -80.62
N THR A 306 -15.41 7.40 -81.26
CA THR A 306 -15.18 7.55 -82.70
C THR A 306 -13.93 8.38 -82.98
N TYR A 307 -12.98 7.78 -83.72
CA TYR A 307 -11.80 8.46 -84.23
C TYR A 307 -12.09 9.13 -85.57
N VAL A 308 -11.84 10.44 -85.64
CA VAL A 308 -11.88 11.22 -86.88
C VAL A 308 -10.45 11.61 -87.23
N ALA A 309 -9.89 10.98 -88.26
CA ALA A 309 -8.64 11.45 -88.86
C ALA A 309 -8.93 12.69 -89.72
N LEU A 310 -8.22 13.80 -89.47
CA LEU A 310 -8.17 14.93 -90.37
C LEU A 310 -6.92 14.76 -91.25
N GLU A 311 -7.08 14.28 -92.48
CA GLU A 311 -6.02 14.39 -93.48
C GLU A 311 -6.18 15.71 -94.23
N GLY A 312 -5.21 16.62 -94.06
CA GLY A 312 -5.11 17.83 -94.87
C GLY A 312 -4.34 17.53 -96.16
N THR A 313 -5.02 17.28 -97.26
CA THR A 313 -4.39 17.39 -98.58
C THR A 313 -4.19 18.86 -98.90
N ALA A 314 -2.94 19.28 -99.10
CA ALA A 314 -2.63 20.63 -99.55
C ALA A 314 -3.19 20.83 -100.97
N GLY A 315 -4.36 21.49 -101.06
CA GLY A 315 -4.92 22.03 -102.29
C GLY A 315 -6.21 21.34 -102.76
N GLY A 316 -7.34 22.04 -102.59
CA GLY A 316 -8.61 21.80 -103.30
C GLY A 316 -9.52 20.73 -102.67
N ASP A 317 -10.70 21.17 -102.23
CA ASP A 317 -11.82 20.39 -101.67
C ASP A 317 -11.50 19.46 -100.48
N THR A 318 -11.82 19.93 -99.28
CA THR A 318 -11.73 19.15 -98.05
C THR A 318 -12.80 18.04 -98.05
N GLN A 319 -12.47 16.86 -98.58
CA GLN A 319 -13.31 15.67 -98.43
C GLN A 319 -13.08 14.99 -97.08
N TYR A 320 -14.16 14.82 -96.31
CA TYR A 320 -14.16 14.14 -95.02
C TYR A 320 -14.27 12.63 -95.24
N ILE A 321 -13.14 11.91 -95.24
CA ILE A 321 -13.13 10.45 -95.39
C ILE A 321 -13.28 9.80 -94.01
N LEU A 322 -14.45 9.19 -93.77
CA LEU A 322 -14.74 8.37 -92.59
C LEU A 322 -14.01 7.02 -92.72
N HIS A 323 -12.87 6.87 -92.03
CA HIS A 323 -12.22 5.57 -91.89
C HIS A 323 -12.81 4.83 -90.69
N SER A 324 -13.62 3.78 -90.93
CA SER A 324 -14.19 2.91 -89.88
C SER A 324 -13.30 1.71 -89.52
N THR A 325 -12.07 1.65 -90.03
CA THR A 325 -11.15 0.54 -89.76
C THR A 325 -10.19 0.91 -88.63
N LEU A 326 -10.52 0.43 -87.43
CA LEU A 326 -9.70 0.51 -86.22
C LEU A 326 -8.41 -0.31 -86.42
N THR A 327 -7.37 0.33 -86.96
CA THR A 327 -6.02 -0.24 -86.90
C THR A 327 -5.53 -0.03 -85.48
N VAL A 328 -5.55 -1.10 -84.67
CA VAL A 328 -5.20 -1.07 -83.24
C VAL A 328 -3.82 -0.41 -83.07
N PRO A 329 -3.73 0.75 -82.39
CA PRO A 329 -2.44 1.38 -82.16
C PRO A 329 -1.58 0.45 -81.30
N THR A 330 -0.27 0.45 -81.56
CA THR A 330 0.75 -0.31 -80.83
C THR A 330 0.50 -0.22 -79.32
N LEU A 331 0.40 -1.38 -78.63
CA LEU A 331 0.15 -1.45 -77.19
C LEU A 331 1.27 -0.72 -76.42
N GLY A 332 1.06 0.56 -76.12
CA GLY A 332 1.94 1.32 -75.23
C GLY A 332 1.64 0.92 -73.80
N ARG A 333 2.57 0.24 -73.14
CA ARG A 333 2.50 0.00 -71.69
C ARG A 333 3.12 1.21 -70.99
N THR A 334 2.38 1.86 -70.10
CA THR A 334 2.99 2.80 -69.17
C THR A 334 3.99 2.06 -68.28
N SER A 335 5.10 2.70 -67.93
CA SER A 335 6.05 2.15 -66.96
C SER A 335 5.43 2.15 -65.57
N ALA A 336 5.75 1.14 -64.76
CA ALA A 336 5.37 1.14 -63.35
C ALA A 336 5.95 2.40 -62.67
N THR A 337 5.08 3.21 -62.05
CA THR A 337 5.46 4.36 -61.24
C THR A 337 4.72 4.26 -59.92
N GLY A 338 5.43 4.38 -58.80
CA GLY A 338 4.88 4.17 -57.46
C GLY A 338 5.69 3.17 -56.63
N GLY A 339 5.17 2.81 -55.45
CA GLY A 339 5.72 1.77 -54.57
C GLY A 339 4.93 0.46 -54.66
N SER A 340 5.25 -0.49 -53.78
CA SER A 340 4.57 -1.80 -53.68
C SER A 340 3.15 -1.74 -53.12
N GLU A 341 2.70 -0.57 -52.65
CA GLU A 341 1.42 -0.37 -51.98
C GLU A 341 0.93 1.06 -52.29
N THR A 342 -0.37 1.22 -52.54
CA THR A 342 -1.01 2.55 -52.56
C THR A 342 -1.55 2.88 -51.17
N ARG A 343 -1.00 3.91 -50.52
CA ARG A 343 -1.42 4.30 -49.15
C ARG A 343 -1.52 5.80 -48.93
N PRO A 344 -2.39 6.27 -48.02
CA PRO A 344 -2.40 7.66 -47.59
C PRO A 344 -1.09 8.06 -46.90
N ARG A 345 -0.81 9.38 -46.87
CA ARG A 345 0.24 9.92 -45.99
C ARG A 345 -0.09 9.57 -44.53
N ASN A 346 0.84 8.94 -43.82
CA ASN A 346 0.63 8.49 -42.44
C ASN A 346 1.89 8.72 -41.58
N VAL A 347 1.69 8.68 -40.26
CA VAL A 347 2.73 8.69 -39.22
C VAL A 347 2.54 7.43 -38.38
N ALA A 348 3.62 6.67 -38.16
CA ALA A 348 3.56 5.43 -37.41
C ALA A 348 3.69 5.69 -35.89
N LEU A 349 2.76 5.14 -35.12
CA LEU A 349 2.82 5.05 -33.65
C LEU A 349 2.94 3.58 -33.24
N LEU A 350 3.47 3.32 -32.04
CA LEU A 350 3.54 1.97 -31.50
C LEU A 350 2.15 1.53 -31.02
N PHE A 351 1.63 0.44 -31.58
CA PHE A 351 0.44 -0.19 -31.06
C PHE A 351 0.79 -1.16 -29.93
N CYS A 352 0.06 -1.03 -28.82
CA CYS A 352 0.13 -1.95 -27.70
C CYS A 352 -1.27 -2.39 -27.26
N ILE A 353 -1.35 -3.56 -26.65
CA ILE A 353 -2.56 -4.16 -26.08
C ILE A 353 -2.45 -4.22 -24.56
N LYS A 354 -3.52 -3.87 -23.87
CA LYS A 354 -3.62 -3.94 -22.41
C LYS A 354 -3.75 -5.39 -21.96
N PHE A 355 -3.00 -5.82 -20.95
CA PHE A 355 -3.14 -7.11 -20.28
C PHE A 355 -3.57 -7.02 -18.82
#